data_AF-A0A4V2J3A2-F1
#
_entry.id   AF-A0A4V2J3A2-F1
#
_cell.length_a   1.000
_cell.length_b   1.000
_cell.length_c   1.000
_cell.angle_alpha   90.00
_cell.angle_beta   90.00
_cell.angle_gamma   90.00
#
_symmetry.space_group_name_H-M   'P 1'
#
loop_
_entity.id
_entity.type
_entity.pdbx_description
1 polymer ?
#
loop_
_entity_poly.entity_id
_entity_poly.type
_entity_poly.pdbx_seq_one_letter_code
_entity_poly.pdbx_strand_id
1 'polypeptide(L)'
;MALSMLAGCGGGTNESAAPAGNASTPSSSAAPAGTASKPEDPLQLTIMTILLTPTPAADDNPIKRAIEKATNSKMNIQWVSSNSYPDKLNVTLASGDIPDLTYINDPFSPVFRSMVQQGAFWDITNYIKDYPNLSGKISKTAWDLTKMEDGKNYSIPRPRPSEADSFFMIRKDWLDALNLKVPTTTDELYQALKAFAENDPDKNGQKDTMPFAANVNPTDMGSLAQIENAFTGANGSWKLVDGKMVFTAFLPEEKQALEFLRKAVQEKLIPEDFASMKGTQVKDLFKSGKAGMINDKAGTLMDYYNDIKKAVPAFKETDFYPITSLNNYNPKGPGFAGTLAIPKKVPEAKMKRILKLVDTWMNDDVFNIQTYGFEGTHHTVKDGVKVVDSKKLQDDNGPDFNQIVYVADPYASSTKIFFQKETNDLYKKVQDDRTKNSVADTSIGLFSPTAQQFLPEFQKNVQDLKTKVLLGTVPMTAWDEYVAKMKNDPNVVKMSQEMTDAYNKRAGK
;
A
#
# COMPACT_ATOMS: atom_id res chain seq x y z
N MET A 1 49.22 -27.44 48.64
CA MET A 1 48.36 -28.61 48.91
C MET A 1 47.97 -29.16 47.54
N ALA A 2 48.46 -30.35 47.17
CA ALA A 2 47.77 -31.64 47.38
C ALA A 2 46.54 -31.73 46.45
N LEU A 3 46.57 -32.27 45.22
CA LEU A 3 47.14 -33.53 44.64
C LEU A 3 46.15 -34.72 44.75
N SER A 4 46.27 -35.70 43.83
CA SER A 4 45.32 -36.81 43.50
C SER A 4 44.22 -36.34 42.53
N MET A 5 44.16 -36.70 41.24
CA MET A 5 44.68 -37.84 40.46
C MET A 5 44.11 -39.22 40.82
N LEU A 6 43.40 -39.81 39.86
CA LEU A 6 43.30 -41.27 39.64
C LEU A 6 42.96 -41.51 38.15
N ALA A 7 43.64 -42.48 37.54
CA ALA A 7 43.45 -42.86 36.13
C ALA A 7 43.48 -44.40 36.01
N GLY A 8 42.90 -44.95 34.95
CA GLY A 8 42.90 -46.39 34.67
C GLY A 8 43.03 -46.67 33.17
N CYS A 9 43.96 -47.54 32.80
CA CYS A 9 44.26 -47.91 31.41
C CYS A 9 44.42 -49.44 31.25
N GLY A 10 44.29 -49.92 30.01
CA GLY A 10 44.54 -51.31 29.60
C GLY A 10 43.40 -51.84 28.71
N GLY A 11 43.61 -52.40 27.51
CA GLY A 11 44.84 -52.56 26.71
C GLY A 11 45.36 -54.00 26.66
N GLY A 12 45.42 -54.62 25.48
CA GLY A 12 45.98 -55.97 25.30
C GLY A 12 45.36 -56.81 24.17
N THR A 13 45.93 -56.69 22.98
CA THR A 13 45.83 -57.55 21.78
C THR A 13 45.85 -59.08 22.00
N ASN A 14 45.25 -59.84 21.08
CA ASN A 14 45.93 -61.01 20.47
C ASN A 14 45.36 -61.42 19.08
N GLU A 15 46.15 -62.14 18.27
CA GLU A 15 45.88 -62.50 16.86
C GLU A 15 45.67 -64.01 16.60
N SER A 16 44.94 -64.36 15.53
CA SER A 16 45.19 -65.46 14.55
C SER A 16 43.96 -65.65 13.63
N ALA A 17 44.04 -65.36 12.31
CA ALA A 17 44.39 -66.27 11.20
C ALA A 17 43.33 -67.39 10.95
N ALA A 18 42.53 -67.41 9.86
CA ALA A 18 42.80 -67.39 8.40
C ALA A 18 43.24 -68.78 7.84
N PRO A 19 43.21 -69.07 6.50
CA PRO A 19 42.67 -68.34 5.32
C PRO A 19 41.23 -68.82 4.96
N ALA A 20 40.63 -68.84 3.75
CA ALA A 20 40.94 -68.53 2.33
C ALA A 20 39.62 -68.22 1.55
N GLY A 21 39.57 -67.77 0.29
CA GLY A 21 40.62 -67.31 -0.64
C GLY A 21 40.08 -66.84 -2.01
N ASN A 22 40.88 -66.00 -2.70
CA ASN A 22 40.87 -65.52 -4.09
C ASN A 22 39.62 -65.62 -5.01
N ALA A 23 39.22 -64.46 -5.53
CA ALA A 23 39.34 -64.13 -6.96
C ALA A 23 39.47 -62.60 -7.15
N SER A 24 40.05 -62.12 -8.27
CA SER A 24 40.31 -60.67 -8.48
C SER A 24 40.15 -60.25 -9.93
N THR A 25 39.48 -59.12 -10.16
CA THR A 25 39.47 -58.37 -11.43
C THR A 25 39.45 -56.86 -11.16
N PRO A 26 39.98 -56.00 -12.07
CA PRO A 26 40.43 -54.66 -11.69
C PRO A 26 39.50 -53.49 -12.06
N SER A 27 39.55 -52.46 -11.21
CA SER A 27 39.46 -51.01 -11.48
C SER A 27 38.40 -50.46 -12.45
N SER A 28 37.50 -49.65 -11.90
CA SER A 28 37.00 -48.44 -12.56
C SER A 28 37.02 -47.28 -11.56
N SER A 29 37.49 -46.11 -11.99
CA SER A 29 37.69 -44.96 -11.11
C SER A 29 36.39 -44.20 -10.90
N ALA A 30 35.84 -44.27 -9.69
CA ALA A 30 34.70 -43.44 -9.29
C ALA A 30 35.15 -41.98 -9.10
N ALA A 31 34.61 -41.07 -9.92
CA ALA A 31 34.76 -39.64 -9.70
C ALA A 31 34.16 -39.25 -8.33
N PRO A 32 34.72 -38.23 -7.62
CA PRO A 32 34.20 -37.83 -6.34
C PRO A 32 32.75 -37.34 -6.47
N ALA A 33 31.83 -38.03 -5.79
CA ALA A 33 30.43 -37.61 -5.74
C ALA A 33 30.34 -36.19 -5.15
N GLY A 34 29.66 -35.29 -5.85
CA GLY A 34 29.50 -33.91 -5.41
C GLY A 34 28.87 -33.85 -4.01
N THR A 35 29.47 -33.07 -3.12
CA THR A 35 28.97 -32.89 -1.75
C THR A 35 27.56 -32.30 -1.79
N ALA A 36 26.55 -33.14 -1.55
CA ALA A 36 25.18 -32.69 -1.34
C ALA A 36 25.17 -31.67 -0.20
N SER A 37 24.77 -30.43 -0.49
CA SER A 37 24.74 -29.36 0.50
C SER A 37 23.81 -29.75 1.65
N LYS A 38 24.34 -29.80 2.88
CA LYS A 38 23.55 -29.98 4.10
C LYS A 38 22.39 -28.96 4.09
N PRO A 39 21.14 -29.36 4.43
CA PRO A 39 20.03 -28.41 4.56
C PRO A 39 20.42 -27.23 5.45
N GLU A 40 20.11 -26.02 4.98
CA GLU A 40 20.41 -24.78 5.68
C GLU A 40 19.44 -24.59 6.86
N ASP A 41 19.96 -24.28 8.05
CA ASP A 41 19.14 -24.07 9.24
C ASP A 41 18.18 -22.86 9.06
N PRO A 42 16.94 -22.90 9.57
CA PRO A 42 15.93 -21.86 9.30
C PRO A 42 16.39 -20.42 9.54
N LEU A 43 15.97 -19.50 8.68
CA LEU A 43 16.25 -18.07 8.83
C LEU A 43 15.45 -17.49 10.00
N GLN A 44 16.10 -17.30 11.14
CA GLN A 44 15.55 -16.54 12.27
C GLN A 44 15.57 -15.04 11.95
N LEU A 45 14.40 -14.38 11.87
CA LEU A 45 14.32 -12.92 11.67
C LEU A 45 13.19 -12.24 12.46
N THR A 46 13.48 -11.00 12.84
CA THR A 46 12.51 -10.05 13.41
C THR A 46 11.95 -9.13 12.32
N ILE A 47 10.65 -8.93 12.30
CA ILE A 47 9.93 -8.13 11.30
C ILE A 47 9.07 -7.10 12.02
N MET A 48 9.08 -5.83 11.59
CA MET A 48 8.05 -4.85 11.99
C MET A 48 7.24 -4.43 10.76
N THR A 49 5.91 -4.54 10.88
CA THR A 49 4.98 -4.26 9.79
C THR A 49 3.62 -3.77 10.27
N ILE A 50 2.87 -3.17 9.35
CA ILE A 50 1.57 -2.55 9.60
C ILE A 50 0.47 -3.59 9.76
N LEU A 51 -0.48 -3.34 10.67
CA LEU A 51 -1.70 -4.11 10.87
C LEU A 51 -2.91 -3.28 10.41
N LEU A 52 -3.77 -3.89 9.59
CA LEU A 52 -4.98 -3.25 9.05
C LEU A 52 -6.29 -3.84 9.63
N THR A 53 -6.22 -4.96 10.34
CA THR A 53 -7.34 -5.62 11.02
C THR A 53 -7.40 -5.22 12.51
N PRO A 54 -8.48 -5.52 13.24
CA PRO A 54 -8.61 -5.17 14.67
C PRO A 54 -7.63 -5.92 15.59
N THR A 55 -7.27 -7.16 15.24
CA THR A 55 -6.49 -8.08 16.07
C THR A 55 -5.48 -8.81 15.18
N PRO A 56 -4.17 -8.83 15.49
CA PRO A 56 -3.19 -9.50 14.66
C PRO A 56 -3.27 -11.02 14.74
N ALA A 57 -2.81 -11.68 13.67
CA ALA A 57 -2.52 -13.11 13.67
C ALA A 57 -1.68 -13.54 14.89
N ALA A 58 -2.12 -14.60 15.59
CA ALA A 58 -1.37 -15.23 16.66
C ALA A 58 0.02 -15.73 16.20
N ASP A 59 1.00 -15.76 17.10
CA ASP A 59 2.37 -16.17 16.74
C ASP A 59 2.46 -17.63 16.27
N ASP A 60 1.52 -18.47 16.67
CA ASP A 60 1.40 -19.86 16.27
C ASP A 60 0.37 -20.10 15.14
N ASN A 61 -0.15 -19.04 14.50
CA ASN A 61 -1.15 -19.12 13.44
C ASN A 61 -0.74 -20.08 12.28
N PRO A 62 -1.66 -20.91 11.75
CA PRO A 62 -1.31 -21.94 10.77
C PRO A 62 -0.86 -21.38 9.41
N ILE A 63 -1.41 -20.24 8.98
CA ILE A 63 -1.02 -19.53 7.75
C ILE A 63 0.42 -19.02 7.88
N LYS A 64 0.77 -18.42 9.04
CA LYS A 64 2.17 -18.07 9.38
C LYS A 64 3.08 -19.29 9.30
N ARG A 65 2.75 -20.41 9.97
CA ARG A 65 3.57 -21.64 9.97
C ARG A 65 3.80 -22.20 8.56
N ALA A 66 2.81 -22.09 7.68
CA ALA A 66 2.93 -22.52 6.29
C ALA A 66 3.86 -21.62 5.47
N ILE A 67 3.78 -20.29 5.62
CA ILE A 67 4.72 -19.33 5.00
C ILE A 67 6.15 -19.55 5.53
N GLU A 68 6.32 -19.75 6.84
CA GLU A 68 7.60 -20.09 7.47
C GLU A 68 8.21 -21.37 6.87
N LYS A 69 7.39 -22.42 6.70
CA LYS A 69 7.83 -23.69 6.10
C LYS A 69 8.26 -23.50 4.64
N ALA A 70 7.49 -22.77 3.85
CA ALA A 70 7.78 -22.54 2.42
C ALA A 70 9.02 -21.64 2.21
N THR A 71 9.35 -20.77 3.17
CA THR A 71 10.52 -19.88 3.12
C THR A 71 11.74 -20.37 3.92
N ASN A 72 11.65 -21.54 4.57
CA ASN A 72 12.63 -22.06 5.53
C ASN A 72 13.04 -21.01 6.58
N SER A 73 12.07 -20.45 7.30
CA SER A 73 12.27 -19.33 8.23
C SER A 73 11.54 -19.48 9.56
N LYS A 74 11.87 -18.58 10.51
CA LYS A 74 11.12 -18.32 11.74
C LYS A 74 10.97 -16.82 11.91
N MET A 75 9.72 -16.35 11.81
CA MET A 75 9.37 -14.93 11.75
C MET A 75 8.82 -14.47 13.11
N ASN A 76 9.53 -13.59 13.81
CA ASN A 76 8.97 -12.84 14.94
C ASN A 76 8.38 -11.54 14.40
N ILE A 77 7.05 -11.44 14.29
CA ILE A 77 6.36 -10.34 13.60
C ILE A 77 5.75 -9.37 14.60
N GLN A 78 6.32 -8.16 14.67
CA GLN A 78 5.81 -7.02 15.40
C GLN A 78 4.73 -6.32 14.56
N TRP A 79 3.49 -6.79 14.68
CA TRP A 79 2.32 -6.12 14.14
C TRP A 79 2.04 -4.80 14.88
N VAL A 80 1.78 -3.74 14.12
CA VAL A 80 1.51 -2.39 14.67
C VAL A 80 0.34 -1.76 13.91
N SER A 81 -0.70 -1.36 14.63
CA SER A 81 -1.92 -0.74 14.05
C SER A 81 -1.56 0.45 13.15
N SER A 82 -2.20 0.53 11.98
CA SER A 82 -2.04 1.62 11.03
C SER A 82 -2.11 3.02 11.65
N ASN A 83 -3.02 3.23 12.61
CA ASN A 83 -3.24 4.50 13.30
C ASN A 83 -2.05 4.98 14.15
N SER A 84 -1.14 4.09 14.55
CA SER A 84 0.06 4.42 15.33
C SER A 84 1.37 3.96 14.67
N TYR A 85 1.29 3.48 13.42
CA TYR A 85 2.45 2.98 12.69
C TYR A 85 3.53 4.05 12.44
N PRO A 86 3.20 5.27 11.96
CA PRO A 86 4.22 6.28 11.65
C PRO A 86 5.00 6.72 12.90
N ASP A 87 4.30 6.98 14.01
CA ASP A 87 4.91 7.40 15.26
C ASP A 87 5.82 6.31 15.84
N LYS A 88 5.33 5.06 15.89
CA LYS A 88 6.13 3.94 16.38
C LYS A 88 7.32 3.64 15.45
N LEU A 89 7.18 3.76 14.13
CA LEU A 89 8.30 3.64 13.20
C LEU A 89 9.34 4.72 13.47
N ASN A 90 8.94 5.99 13.61
CA ASN A 90 9.86 7.09 13.90
C ASN A 90 10.64 6.86 15.21
N VAL A 91 10.00 6.33 16.25
CA VAL A 91 10.69 5.96 17.51
C VAL A 91 11.67 4.79 17.30
N THR A 92 11.26 3.71 16.60
CA THR A 92 12.12 2.55 16.30
C THR A 92 13.31 2.90 15.40
N LEU A 93 13.14 3.85 14.49
CA LEU A 93 14.22 4.42 13.68
C LEU A 93 15.17 5.23 14.57
N ALA A 94 14.64 6.19 15.33
CA ALA A 94 15.43 7.08 16.18
C ALA A 94 16.23 6.37 17.29
N SER A 95 15.76 5.22 17.81
CA SER A 95 16.51 4.44 18.81
C SER A 95 17.61 3.57 18.23
N GLY A 96 17.59 3.28 16.92
CA GLY A 96 18.50 2.31 16.28
C GLY A 96 18.14 0.83 16.53
N ASP A 97 17.14 0.53 17.37
CA ASP A 97 16.66 -0.83 17.65
C ASP A 97 15.75 -1.42 16.54
N ILE A 98 16.03 -1.02 15.31
CA ILE A 98 15.37 -1.47 14.08
C ILE A 98 15.43 -3.01 13.96
N PRO A 99 14.30 -3.71 13.75
CA PRO A 99 14.24 -5.14 13.42
C PRO A 99 14.99 -5.52 12.15
N ASP A 100 15.26 -6.82 11.96
CA ASP A 100 16.00 -7.34 10.79
C ASP A 100 15.37 -6.96 9.44
N LEU A 101 14.04 -6.83 9.39
CA LEU A 101 13.29 -6.35 8.24
C LEU A 101 12.17 -5.40 8.72
N THR A 102 12.18 -4.14 8.26
CA THR A 102 11.22 -3.13 8.72
C THR A 102 10.46 -2.54 7.55
N TYR A 103 9.13 -2.49 7.64
CA TYR A 103 8.28 -1.78 6.67
C TYR A 103 8.38 -0.27 6.91
N ILE A 104 8.81 0.45 5.86
CA ILE A 104 8.89 1.91 5.83
C ILE A 104 7.65 2.42 5.09
N ASN A 105 6.70 3.03 5.81
CA ASN A 105 5.45 3.49 5.21
C ASN A 105 5.65 4.68 4.26
N ASP A 106 6.66 5.51 4.52
CA ASP A 106 7.09 6.60 3.64
C ASP A 106 8.62 6.59 3.48
N PRO A 107 9.14 6.09 2.32
CA PRO A 107 10.58 6.09 2.04
C PRO A 107 11.14 7.48 1.72
N PHE A 108 10.30 8.52 1.65
CA PHE A 108 10.71 9.90 1.39
C PHE A 108 10.76 10.76 2.67
N SER A 109 10.39 10.18 3.80
CA SER A 109 10.37 10.83 5.11
C SER A 109 11.77 11.31 5.52
N PRO A 110 11.89 12.50 6.17
CA PRO A 110 13.19 13.03 6.59
C PRO A 110 13.99 12.10 7.51
N VAL A 111 13.28 11.36 8.39
CA VAL A 111 13.89 10.40 9.31
C VAL A 111 14.57 9.25 8.54
N PHE A 112 13.83 8.58 7.64
CA PHE A 112 14.39 7.47 6.87
C PHE A 112 15.51 7.93 5.93
N ARG A 113 15.30 9.03 5.18
CA ARG A 113 16.33 9.60 4.30
C ARG A 113 17.61 9.97 5.04
N SER A 114 17.51 10.58 6.23
CA SER A 114 18.67 10.91 7.07
C SER A 114 19.39 9.66 7.58
N MET A 115 18.67 8.64 8.04
CA MET A 115 19.28 7.38 8.49
C MET A 115 19.99 6.63 7.35
N VAL A 116 19.45 6.68 6.13
CA VAL A 116 20.12 6.12 4.94
C VAL A 116 21.43 6.88 4.66
N GLN A 117 21.43 8.21 4.72
CA GLN A 117 22.65 9.03 4.57
C GLN A 117 23.69 8.76 5.67
N GLN A 118 23.24 8.43 6.89
CA GLN A 118 24.09 7.99 8.00
C GLN A 118 24.59 6.54 7.86
N GLY A 119 24.23 5.82 6.79
CA GLY A 119 24.65 4.44 6.54
C GLY A 119 23.94 3.38 7.36
N ALA A 120 22.80 3.70 7.99
CA ALA A 120 22.07 2.78 8.88
C ALA A 120 21.36 1.61 8.15
N PHE A 121 21.32 1.62 6.82
CA PHE A 121 20.66 0.61 5.99
C PHE A 121 21.59 0.02 4.92
N TRP A 122 21.28 -1.19 4.44
CA TRP A 122 21.99 -1.80 3.33
C TRP A 122 21.64 -1.15 1.98
N ASP A 123 22.67 -0.69 1.26
CA ASP A 123 22.61 -0.54 -0.20
C ASP A 123 22.42 -1.94 -0.81
N ILE A 124 21.21 -2.19 -1.35
CA ILE A 124 20.86 -3.48 -1.94
C ILE A 124 21.03 -3.50 -3.47
N THR A 125 21.42 -2.37 -4.08
CA THR A 125 21.35 -2.13 -5.53
C THR A 125 21.99 -3.22 -6.38
N ASN A 126 23.19 -3.68 -5.98
CA ASN A 126 23.95 -4.68 -6.74
C ASN A 126 23.47 -6.12 -6.56
N TYR A 127 22.65 -6.39 -5.54
CA TYR A 127 22.16 -7.74 -5.21
C TYR A 127 20.80 -8.05 -5.85
N ILE A 128 19.96 -7.06 -6.16
CA ILE A 128 18.57 -7.24 -6.67
C ILE A 128 18.51 -8.20 -7.87
N LYS A 129 19.50 -8.14 -8.77
CA LYS A 129 19.63 -8.99 -9.97
C LYS A 129 19.75 -10.49 -9.65
N ASP A 130 20.20 -10.86 -8.46
CA ASP A 130 20.42 -12.25 -8.02
C ASP A 130 19.10 -12.90 -7.54
N TYR A 131 18.00 -12.12 -7.50
CA TYR A 131 16.68 -12.49 -7.00
C TYR A 131 15.62 -12.28 -8.10
N PRO A 132 15.17 -13.35 -8.79
CA PRO A 132 14.39 -13.23 -10.03
C PRO A 132 13.02 -12.58 -9.85
N ASN A 133 12.36 -12.72 -8.69
CA ASN A 133 11.10 -12.03 -8.45
C ASN A 133 11.32 -10.56 -8.07
N LEU A 134 12.35 -10.24 -7.28
CA LEU A 134 12.66 -8.84 -6.93
C LEU A 134 13.07 -8.02 -8.17
N SER A 135 13.81 -8.63 -9.09
CA SER A 135 14.21 -8.01 -10.36
C SER A 135 13.14 -8.07 -11.46
N GLY A 136 12.30 -9.12 -11.50
CA GLY A 136 11.35 -9.36 -12.58
C GLY A 136 9.87 -9.01 -12.29
N LYS A 137 9.41 -9.08 -11.03
CA LYS A 137 8.01 -8.79 -10.66
C LYS A 137 7.81 -7.36 -10.11
N ILE A 138 8.80 -6.76 -9.47
CA ILE A 138 8.70 -5.35 -9.01
C ILE A 138 8.94 -4.41 -10.20
N SER A 139 8.04 -3.44 -10.42
CA SER A 139 8.12 -2.56 -11.60
C SER A 139 9.37 -1.67 -11.58
N LYS A 140 9.93 -1.40 -12.77
CA LYS A 140 11.04 -0.44 -12.94
C LYS A 140 10.68 0.94 -12.38
N THR A 141 9.44 1.39 -12.57
CA THR A 141 8.92 2.64 -12.02
C THR A 141 9.03 2.68 -10.50
N ALA A 142 8.62 1.62 -9.80
CA ALA A 142 8.78 1.56 -8.34
C ALA A 142 10.26 1.62 -7.94
N TRP A 143 11.12 0.81 -8.57
CA TRP A 143 12.56 0.79 -8.31
C TRP A 143 13.31 2.08 -8.67
N ASP A 144 12.77 2.92 -9.56
CA ASP A 144 13.32 4.24 -9.90
C ASP A 144 12.81 5.34 -8.96
N LEU A 145 11.54 5.27 -8.55
CA LEU A 145 10.92 6.23 -7.64
C LEU A 145 11.41 6.10 -6.19
N THR A 146 11.88 4.92 -5.76
CA THR A 146 12.43 4.70 -4.40
C THR A 146 13.93 4.91 -4.27
N LYS A 147 14.61 5.39 -5.31
CA LYS A 147 16.06 5.67 -5.25
C LYS A 147 16.35 6.89 -4.38
N MET A 148 17.51 6.85 -3.73
CA MET A 148 18.12 8.01 -3.09
C MET A 148 18.84 8.88 -4.13
N GLU A 149 19.28 10.07 -3.71
CA GLU A 149 19.84 11.11 -4.61
C GLU A 149 21.18 10.72 -5.26
N ASP A 150 21.83 9.67 -4.76
CA ASP A 150 23.03 9.01 -5.27
C ASP A 150 22.71 7.91 -6.32
N GLY A 151 21.43 7.66 -6.61
CA GLY A 151 20.94 6.69 -7.58
C GLY A 151 20.74 5.26 -7.05
N LYS A 152 20.94 5.02 -5.75
CA LYS A 152 20.92 3.68 -5.14
C LYS A 152 19.57 3.33 -4.50
N ASN A 153 19.34 2.02 -4.34
CA ASN A 153 18.21 1.49 -3.60
C ASN A 153 18.65 0.94 -2.23
N TYR A 154 18.04 1.46 -1.17
CA TYR A 154 18.30 1.10 0.24
C TYR A 154 17.14 0.32 0.90
N SER A 155 16.08 0.05 0.13
CA SER A 155 14.92 -0.72 0.55
C SER A 155 14.20 -1.31 -0.66
N ILE A 156 13.43 -2.38 -0.46
CA ILE A 156 12.67 -3.08 -1.50
C ILE A 156 11.29 -2.43 -1.62
N PRO A 157 10.87 -1.89 -2.78
CA PRO A 157 9.49 -1.44 -2.97
C PRO A 157 8.52 -2.59 -2.74
N ARG A 158 7.52 -2.42 -1.87
CA ARG A 158 6.42 -3.38 -1.77
C ARG A 158 5.47 -3.08 -2.93
N PRO A 159 5.45 -3.88 -4.01
CA PRO A 159 4.83 -3.46 -5.26
C PRO A 159 3.32 -3.35 -5.10
N ARG A 160 2.70 -2.56 -5.98
CA ARG A 160 1.24 -2.42 -6.13
C ARG A 160 0.92 -2.16 -7.60
N PRO A 161 -0.30 -2.49 -8.07
CA PRO A 161 -0.83 -1.91 -9.30
C PRO A 161 -0.72 -0.38 -9.29
N SER A 162 -0.16 0.19 -10.35
CA SER A 162 -0.21 1.63 -10.64
C SER A 162 -1.60 2.06 -11.10
N GLU A 163 -2.32 1.15 -11.75
CA GLU A 163 -3.68 1.38 -12.23
C GLU A 163 -4.69 0.98 -11.13
N ALA A 164 -5.85 1.65 -11.12
CA ALA A 164 -6.87 1.52 -10.08
C ALA A 164 -6.35 1.80 -8.65
N ASP A 165 -5.74 2.97 -8.47
CA ASP A 165 -5.57 3.57 -7.15
C ASP A 165 -6.91 4.09 -6.58
N SER A 166 -6.92 4.61 -5.36
CA SER A 166 -8.12 5.12 -4.68
C SER A 166 -8.75 6.29 -5.45
N PHE A 167 -10.02 6.14 -5.79
CA PHE A 167 -10.84 7.15 -6.45
C PHE A 167 -12.30 6.98 -6.00
N PHE A 168 -13.25 7.57 -6.72
CA PHE A 168 -14.65 7.51 -6.31
C PHE A 168 -15.30 6.15 -6.63
N MET A 169 -15.98 5.61 -5.63
CA MET A 169 -16.90 4.48 -5.70
C MET A 169 -18.32 5.00 -5.42
N ILE A 170 -19.25 4.83 -6.36
CA ILE A 170 -20.60 5.41 -6.32
C ILE A 170 -21.68 4.31 -6.35
N ARG A 171 -22.81 4.56 -5.70
CA ARG A 171 -24.01 3.71 -5.69
C ARG A 171 -24.70 3.72 -7.05
N LYS A 172 -24.43 2.69 -7.87
CA LYS A 172 -25.03 2.57 -9.22
C LYS A 172 -26.50 2.18 -9.18
N ASP A 173 -26.93 1.48 -8.13
CA ASP A 173 -28.35 1.24 -7.83
C ASP A 173 -29.11 2.55 -7.56
N TRP A 174 -28.49 3.51 -6.87
CA TRP A 174 -29.06 4.85 -6.67
C TRP A 174 -29.10 5.68 -7.96
N LEU A 175 -28.05 5.59 -8.80
CA LEU A 175 -28.08 6.22 -10.13
C LEU A 175 -29.24 5.66 -10.98
N ASP A 176 -29.38 4.34 -11.04
CA ASP A 176 -30.46 3.68 -11.80
C ASP A 176 -31.85 3.97 -11.22
N ALA A 177 -31.98 4.03 -9.89
CA ALA A 177 -33.23 4.40 -9.21
C ALA A 177 -33.71 5.81 -9.60
N LEU A 178 -32.79 6.73 -9.90
CA LEU A 178 -33.06 8.11 -10.32
C LEU A 178 -32.94 8.34 -11.84
N ASN A 179 -32.71 7.30 -12.64
CA ASN A 179 -32.46 7.37 -14.09
C ASN A 179 -31.23 8.23 -14.48
N LEU A 180 -30.24 8.32 -13.60
CA LEU A 180 -29.00 9.07 -13.79
C LEU A 180 -27.92 8.20 -14.47
N LYS A 181 -27.02 8.85 -15.21
CA LYS A 181 -25.80 8.22 -15.72
C LYS A 181 -24.70 8.26 -14.67
N VAL A 182 -23.70 7.40 -14.82
CA VAL A 182 -22.42 7.56 -14.09
C VAL A 182 -21.79 8.89 -14.53
N PRO A 183 -21.46 9.81 -13.61
CA PRO A 183 -20.93 11.12 -13.97
C PRO A 183 -19.52 11.01 -14.55
N THR A 184 -19.23 11.87 -15.53
CA THR A 184 -17.92 11.97 -16.22
C THR A 184 -17.28 13.35 -16.05
N THR A 185 -18.02 14.32 -15.51
CA THR A 185 -17.58 15.66 -15.17
C THR A 185 -17.91 16.00 -13.71
N THR A 186 -17.24 17.00 -13.15
CA THR A 186 -17.57 17.54 -11.82
C THR A 186 -18.98 18.10 -11.75
N ASP A 187 -19.50 18.70 -12.83
CA ASP A 187 -20.86 19.24 -12.86
C ASP A 187 -21.92 18.12 -12.86
N GLU A 188 -21.74 17.06 -13.65
CA GLU A 188 -22.59 15.87 -13.59
C GLU A 188 -22.54 15.21 -12.20
N LEU A 189 -21.35 15.15 -11.58
CA LEU A 189 -21.20 14.65 -10.22
C LEU A 189 -21.95 15.53 -9.21
N TYR A 190 -21.92 16.86 -9.35
CA TYR A 190 -22.68 17.76 -8.49
C TYR A 190 -24.19 17.46 -8.58
N GLN A 191 -24.72 17.32 -9.79
CA GLN A 191 -26.15 17.00 -9.97
C GLN A 191 -26.50 15.61 -9.43
N ALA A 192 -25.63 14.61 -9.59
CA ALA A 192 -25.85 13.28 -9.04
C ALA A 192 -25.87 13.28 -7.50
N LEU A 193 -24.90 13.97 -6.86
CA LEU A 193 -24.86 14.11 -5.40
C LEU A 193 -26.06 14.91 -4.86
N LYS A 194 -26.45 16.00 -5.54
CA LYS A 194 -27.65 16.76 -5.17
C LYS A 194 -28.92 15.91 -5.30
N ALA A 195 -29.06 15.15 -6.39
CA ALA A 195 -30.19 14.25 -6.59
C ALA A 195 -30.24 13.12 -5.54
N PHE A 196 -29.09 12.61 -5.07
CA PHE A 196 -29.04 11.66 -3.94
C PHE A 196 -29.56 12.25 -2.62
N ALA A 197 -29.37 13.55 -2.37
CA ALA A 197 -29.93 14.23 -1.20
C ALA A 197 -31.40 14.62 -1.35
N GLU A 198 -31.89 14.82 -2.57
CA GLU A 198 -33.20 15.44 -2.81
C GLU A 198 -34.31 14.46 -3.22
N ASN A 199 -33.97 13.31 -3.83
CA ASN A 199 -34.94 12.48 -4.56
C ASN A 199 -35.12 11.04 -4.03
N ASP A 200 -34.82 10.78 -2.74
CA ASP A 200 -35.09 9.49 -2.06
C ASP A 200 -34.59 8.24 -2.84
N PRO A 201 -33.26 8.14 -3.11
CA PRO A 201 -32.71 7.10 -3.99
C PRO A 201 -32.78 5.68 -3.40
N ASP A 202 -32.82 5.52 -2.08
CA ASP A 202 -33.05 4.25 -1.38
C ASP A 202 -34.55 3.96 -1.11
N LYS A 203 -35.44 4.90 -1.44
CA LYS A 203 -36.91 4.76 -1.48
C LYS A 203 -37.51 4.45 -0.10
N ASN A 204 -36.98 5.12 0.92
CA ASN A 204 -37.40 4.97 2.31
C ASN A 204 -38.43 6.03 2.74
N GLY A 205 -38.62 7.09 1.93
CA GLY A 205 -39.57 8.17 2.18
C GLY A 205 -39.06 9.30 3.09
N GLN A 206 -37.79 9.28 3.49
CA GLN A 206 -37.15 10.28 4.35
C GLN A 206 -35.95 10.93 3.64
N LYS A 207 -35.59 12.13 4.07
CA LYS A 207 -34.39 12.83 3.60
C LYS A 207 -33.22 12.61 4.57
N ASP A 208 -32.74 11.37 4.64
CA ASP A 208 -31.69 10.92 5.58
C ASP A 208 -30.49 10.23 4.89
N THR A 209 -30.42 10.35 3.56
CA THR A 209 -29.27 9.94 2.74
C THR A 209 -28.10 10.93 2.84
N MET A 210 -26.87 10.41 2.75
CA MET A 210 -25.64 11.21 2.66
C MET A 210 -25.00 11.04 1.28
N PRO A 211 -25.00 12.04 0.39
CA PRO A 211 -24.51 11.86 -0.98
C PRO A 211 -23.06 11.39 -1.07
N PHE A 212 -22.16 11.98 -0.29
CA PHE A 212 -20.74 11.62 -0.28
C PHE A 212 -20.23 11.47 1.17
N ALA A 213 -19.99 10.24 1.60
CA ALA A 213 -19.30 9.97 2.86
C ALA A 213 -17.83 10.39 2.74
N ALA A 214 -17.41 11.39 3.52
CA ALA A 214 -16.11 12.03 3.36
C ALA A 214 -15.57 12.64 4.66
N ASN A 215 -14.23 12.71 4.73
CA ASN A 215 -13.44 13.48 5.70
C ASN A 215 -12.26 14.21 5.03
N VAL A 216 -11.65 15.13 5.79
CA VAL A 216 -10.29 15.66 5.55
C VAL A 216 -9.29 15.13 6.59
N ASN A 217 -8.00 15.30 6.34
CA ASN A 217 -6.89 14.95 7.25
C ASN A 217 -6.18 16.22 7.77
N PRO A 218 -5.25 16.12 8.74
CA PRO A 218 -4.51 17.29 9.26
C PRO A 218 -3.55 17.98 8.28
N THR A 219 -3.22 17.34 7.16
CA THR A 219 -2.19 17.77 6.19
C THR A 219 -2.67 17.78 4.73
N ASP A 220 -3.85 17.23 4.47
CA ASP A 220 -4.41 17.03 3.13
C ASP A 220 -5.94 16.89 3.21
N MET A 221 -6.60 17.01 2.06
CA MET A 221 -8.06 16.98 1.95
C MET A 221 -8.67 15.58 2.08
N GLY A 222 -7.88 14.55 2.43
CA GLY A 222 -8.36 13.19 2.66
C GLY A 222 -9.17 12.65 1.50
N SER A 223 -10.37 12.15 1.80
CA SER A 223 -11.29 11.64 0.78
C SER A 223 -11.73 12.70 -0.25
N LEU A 224 -11.74 13.99 0.11
CA LEU A 224 -12.10 15.11 -0.77
C LEU A 224 -10.98 15.46 -1.78
N ALA A 225 -9.73 15.06 -1.53
CA ALA A 225 -8.58 15.43 -2.36
C ALA A 225 -8.73 15.02 -3.84
N GLN A 226 -9.45 13.93 -4.13
CA GLN A 226 -9.68 13.51 -5.52
C GLN A 226 -10.69 14.40 -6.29
N ILE A 227 -11.40 15.32 -5.61
CA ILE A 227 -12.13 16.42 -6.28
C ILE A 227 -11.14 17.48 -6.75
N GLU A 228 -10.24 17.93 -5.88
CA GLU A 228 -9.19 18.91 -6.20
C GLU A 228 -8.29 18.43 -7.34
N ASN A 229 -7.89 17.17 -7.30
CA ASN A 229 -7.14 16.52 -8.37
C ASN A 229 -7.91 16.49 -9.70
N ALA A 230 -9.24 16.31 -9.68
CA ALA A 230 -10.09 16.29 -10.88
C ALA A 230 -10.37 17.70 -11.45
N PHE A 231 -10.26 18.77 -10.65
CA PHE A 231 -10.24 20.14 -11.17
C PHE A 231 -8.84 20.52 -11.71
N THR A 232 -7.79 20.26 -10.93
CA THR A 232 -6.41 20.66 -11.28
C THR A 232 -5.77 19.78 -12.35
N GLY A 233 -6.32 18.59 -12.64
CA GLY A 233 -5.75 17.62 -13.58
C GLY A 233 -4.40 17.06 -13.12
N ALA A 234 -4.13 17.10 -11.83
CA ALA A 234 -2.88 16.67 -11.20
C ALA A 234 -3.16 15.69 -10.07
N ASN A 235 -2.23 14.77 -9.82
CA ASN A 235 -2.30 13.84 -8.70
C ASN A 235 -1.26 14.27 -7.65
N GLY A 236 -1.70 14.54 -6.42
CA GLY A 236 -0.83 15.03 -5.34
C GLY A 236 -0.64 16.55 -5.31
N SER A 237 0.25 17.05 -4.45
CA SER A 237 0.39 18.49 -4.17
C SER A 237 1.12 19.29 -5.26
N TRP A 238 1.54 18.67 -6.37
CA TRP A 238 2.46 19.26 -7.35
C TRP A 238 2.05 18.97 -8.81
N LYS A 239 2.10 20.00 -9.66
CA LYS A 239 1.89 19.93 -11.11
C LYS A 239 3.12 20.51 -11.83
N LEU A 240 3.54 19.87 -12.92
CA LEU A 240 4.51 20.47 -13.83
C LEU A 240 3.79 21.46 -14.75
N VAL A 241 4.16 22.74 -14.70
CA VAL A 241 3.60 23.83 -15.51
C VAL A 241 4.78 24.56 -16.17
N ASP A 242 4.77 24.66 -17.49
CA ASP A 242 5.84 25.31 -18.30
C ASP A 242 7.27 24.87 -17.93
N GLY A 243 7.42 23.58 -17.62
CA GLY A 243 8.70 22.97 -17.22
C GLY A 243 9.12 23.21 -15.77
N LYS A 244 8.28 23.84 -14.94
CA LYS A 244 8.51 24.10 -13.52
C LYS A 244 7.55 23.32 -12.63
N MET A 245 8.02 22.87 -11.48
CA MET A 245 7.19 22.26 -10.44
C MET A 245 6.46 23.37 -9.67
N VAL A 246 5.13 23.33 -9.66
CA VAL A 246 4.26 24.31 -9.02
C VAL A 246 3.27 23.58 -8.09
N PHE A 247 2.96 24.15 -6.93
CA PHE A 247 1.92 23.60 -6.05
C PHE A 247 0.54 23.64 -6.70
N THR A 248 -0.23 22.56 -6.58
CA THR A 248 -1.63 22.52 -7.03
C THR A 248 -2.48 23.58 -6.33
N ALA A 249 -2.22 23.84 -5.05
CA ALA A 249 -2.80 24.91 -4.24
C ALA A 249 -2.67 26.34 -4.81
N PHE A 250 -1.85 26.55 -5.85
CA PHE A 250 -1.64 27.86 -6.48
C PHE A 250 -2.28 28.00 -7.86
N LEU A 251 -2.89 26.93 -8.37
CA LEU A 251 -3.59 26.89 -9.65
C LEU A 251 -4.98 27.54 -9.55
N PRO A 252 -5.45 28.27 -10.56
CA PRO A 252 -6.84 28.78 -10.61
C PRO A 252 -7.90 27.69 -10.41
N GLU A 253 -7.65 26.48 -10.92
CA GLU A 253 -8.52 25.31 -10.83
C GLU A 253 -8.75 24.85 -9.37
N GLU A 254 -7.79 25.07 -8.47
CA GLU A 254 -7.94 24.75 -7.04
C GLU A 254 -9.04 25.60 -6.40
N LYS A 255 -9.14 26.88 -6.78
CA LYS A 255 -10.20 27.75 -6.28
C LYS A 255 -11.58 27.24 -6.72
N GLN A 256 -11.69 26.75 -7.95
CA GLN A 256 -12.92 26.16 -8.47
C GLN A 256 -13.31 24.89 -7.70
N ALA A 257 -12.32 24.07 -7.30
CA ALA A 257 -12.55 22.92 -6.42
C ALA A 257 -13.04 23.34 -5.03
N LEU A 258 -12.46 24.39 -4.42
CA LEU A 258 -12.91 24.92 -3.13
C LEU A 258 -14.30 25.58 -3.21
N GLU A 259 -14.64 26.22 -4.34
CA GLU A 259 -15.99 26.75 -4.61
C GLU A 259 -17.02 25.61 -4.73
N PHE A 260 -16.72 24.55 -5.50
CA PHE A 260 -17.51 23.32 -5.58
C PHE A 260 -17.71 22.69 -4.19
N LEU A 261 -16.63 22.49 -3.44
CA LEU A 261 -16.65 21.81 -2.14
C LEU A 261 -17.39 22.63 -1.08
N ARG A 262 -17.20 23.97 -1.06
CA ARG A 262 -17.92 24.86 -0.14
C ARG A 262 -19.42 24.81 -0.43
N LYS A 263 -19.80 24.82 -1.70
CA LYS A 263 -21.21 24.68 -2.12
C LYS A 263 -21.78 23.30 -1.76
N ALA A 264 -20.99 22.23 -1.89
CA ALA A 264 -21.39 20.88 -1.49
C ALA A 264 -21.59 20.73 0.03
N VAL A 265 -20.74 21.36 0.86
CA VAL A 265 -20.94 21.43 2.32
C VAL A 265 -22.18 22.27 2.66
N GLN A 266 -22.38 23.43 2.01
CA GLN A 266 -23.55 24.29 2.23
C GLN A 266 -24.89 23.63 1.85
N GLU A 267 -24.92 22.82 0.78
CA GLU A 267 -26.09 22.03 0.38
C GLU A 267 -26.17 20.65 1.09
N LYS A 268 -25.34 20.41 2.11
CA LYS A 268 -25.28 19.18 2.94
C LYS A 268 -25.06 17.88 2.15
N LEU A 269 -24.29 17.95 1.07
CA LEU A 269 -23.90 16.79 0.25
C LEU A 269 -22.73 15.98 0.85
N ILE A 270 -22.11 16.53 1.90
CA ILE A 270 -20.96 16.04 2.67
C ILE A 270 -21.34 16.16 4.16
N PRO A 271 -20.88 15.25 5.06
CA PRO A 271 -21.20 15.31 6.49
C PRO A 271 -20.79 16.63 7.14
N GLU A 272 -21.60 17.15 8.07
CA GLU A 272 -21.30 18.41 8.76
C GLU A 272 -20.05 18.32 9.65
N ASP A 273 -19.71 17.11 10.12
CA ASP A 273 -18.58 16.79 10.98
C ASP A 273 -17.33 16.30 10.22
N PHE A 274 -17.29 16.43 8.88
CA PHE A 274 -16.20 15.94 8.00
C PHE A 274 -14.78 16.37 8.42
N ALA A 275 -14.65 17.51 9.11
CA ALA A 275 -13.40 18.05 9.63
C ALA A 275 -12.86 17.31 10.87
N SER A 276 -13.67 16.44 11.47
CA SER A 276 -13.35 15.64 12.67
C SER A 276 -13.50 14.13 12.45
N MET A 277 -14.23 13.71 11.41
CA MET A 277 -14.36 12.30 11.02
C MET A 277 -13.00 11.67 10.68
N LYS A 278 -12.77 10.47 11.19
CA LYS A 278 -11.66 9.59 10.75
C LYS A 278 -12.11 8.73 9.57
N GLY A 279 -11.16 8.26 8.76
CA GLY A 279 -11.46 7.37 7.62
C GLY A 279 -12.25 6.10 7.98
N THR A 280 -12.14 5.59 9.21
CA THR A 280 -12.99 4.49 9.70
C THR A 280 -14.46 4.90 9.82
N GLN A 281 -14.75 6.09 10.36
CA GLN A 281 -16.12 6.62 10.46
C GLN A 281 -16.71 6.89 9.07
N VAL A 282 -15.88 7.31 8.10
CA VAL A 282 -16.28 7.43 6.69
C VAL A 282 -16.65 6.06 6.10
N LYS A 283 -15.85 5.01 6.36
CA LYS A 283 -16.22 3.64 5.95
C LYS A 283 -17.51 3.18 6.61
N ASP A 284 -17.68 3.40 7.91
CA ASP A 284 -18.84 2.93 8.67
C ASP A 284 -20.14 3.65 8.26
N LEU A 285 -20.05 4.94 7.90
CA LEU A 285 -21.15 5.68 7.28
C LEU A 285 -21.56 5.07 5.93
N PHE A 286 -20.62 4.58 5.12
CA PHE A 286 -20.94 3.87 3.88
C PHE A 286 -21.51 2.46 4.12
N LYS A 287 -20.96 1.69 5.07
CA LYS A 287 -21.51 0.38 5.50
C LYS A 287 -22.96 0.45 5.96
N SER A 288 -23.39 1.58 6.52
CA SER A 288 -24.78 1.79 6.96
C SER A 288 -25.82 1.73 5.83
N GLY A 289 -25.38 1.72 4.55
CA GLY A 289 -26.24 1.73 3.38
C GLY A 289 -26.78 3.12 3.00
N LYS A 290 -26.59 4.13 3.86
CA LYS A 290 -27.12 5.51 3.68
C LYS A 290 -26.21 6.44 2.88
N ALA A 291 -25.02 5.99 2.44
CA ALA A 291 -24.12 6.83 1.65
C ALA A 291 -24.17 6.53 0.15
N GLY A 292 -24.15 7.58 -0.66
CA GLY A 292 -24.18 7.49 -2.12
C GLY A 292 -22.81 7.32 -2.79
N MET A 293 -21.74 7.82 -2.17
CA MET A 293 -20.37 7.79 -2.70
C MET A 293 -19.34 7.72 -1.56
N ILE A 294 -18.18 7.12 -1.84
CA ILE A 294 -16.99 7.09 -0.98
C ILE A 294 -15.72 7.14 -1.84
N ASN A 295 -14.59 7.54 -1.24
CA ASN A 295 -13.26 7.44 -1.84
C ASN A 295 -12.59 6.13 -1.40
N ASP A 296 -12.42 5.17 -2.30
CA ASP A 296 -11.76 3.88 -2.02
C ASP A 296 -11.33 3.15 -3.32
N LYS A 297 -10.91 1.88 -3.22
CA LYS A 297 -10.55 1.03 -4.37
C LYS A 297 -11.62 -0.03 -4.63
N ALA A 298 -11.87 -0.40 -5.89
CA ALA A 298 -12.86 -1.42 -6.23
C ALA A 298 -12.63 -2.77 -5.50
N GLY A 299 -11.37 -3.11 -5.23
CA GLY A 299 -10.99 -4.30 -4.46
C GLY A 299 -11.37 -4.30 -2.97
N THR A 300 -11.96 -3.24 -2.41
CA THR A 300 -12.47 -3.18 -1.03
C THR A 300 -13.97 -3.41 -0.90
N LEU A 301 -14.67 -3.76 -2.00
CA LEU A 301 -16.11 -4.09 -2.03
C LEU A 301 -16.63 -4.86 -0.80
N MET A 302 -15.91 -5.89 -0.35
CA MET A 302 -16.34 -6.73 0.78
C MET A 302 -16.17 -6.09 2.17
N ASP A 303 -15.47 -4.96 2.30
CA ASP A 303 -15.49 -4.10 3.49
C ASP A 303 -16.90 -3.51 3.74
N TYR A 304 -17.74 -3.48 2.70
CA TYR A 304 -19.05 -2.81 2.70
C TYR A 304 -20.21 -3.75 2.35
N TYR A 305 -20.03 -4.62 1.35
CA TYR A 305 -21.10 -5.41 0.73
C TYR A 305 -21.92 -6.18 1.75
N ASN A 306 -21.27 -6.90 2.67
CA ASN A 306 -21.95 -7.73 3.66
C ASN A 306 -22.84 -6.94 4.65
N ASP A 307 -22.53 -5.67 4.92
CA ASP A 307 -23.32 -4.83 5.82
C ASP A 307 -24.45 -4.12 5.05
N ILE A 308 -24.13 -3.53 3.88
CA ILE A 308 -25.13 -2.93 2.99
C ILE A 308 -26.19 -3.96 2.59
N LYS A 309 -25.80 -5.20 2.29
CA LYS A 309 -26.72 -6.29 1.89
C LYS A 309 -27.73 -6.69 2.98
N LYS A 310 -27.45 -6.42 4.27
CA LYS A 310 -28.39 -6.64 5.39
C LYS A 310 -29.52 -5.59 5.38
N ALA A 311 -29.17 -4.33 5.11
CA ALA A 311 -30.12 -3.22 5.05
C ALA A 311 -30.85 -3.16 3.69
N VAL A 312 -30.15 -3.50 2.61
CA VAL A 312 -30.61 -3.44 1.22
C VAL A 312 -30.41 -4.80 0.55
N PRO A 313 -31.33 -5.78 0.74
CA PRO A 313 -31.20 -7.12 0.17
C PRO A 313 -31.10 -7.16 -1.37
N ALA A 314 -31.51 -6.10 -2.06
CA ALA A 314 -31.38 -5.96 -3.51
C ALA A 314 -29.94 -5.66 -3.98
N PHE A 315 -29.09 -5.06 -3.13
CA PHE A 315 -27.77 -4.54 -3.48
C PHE A 315 -26.85 -5.62 -4.07
N LYS A 316 -26.21 -5.34 -5.21
CA LYS A 316 -25.29 -6.24 -5.90
C LYS A 316 -23.86 -5.77 -5.75
N GLU A 317 -22.91 -6.66 -5.97
CA GLU A 317 -21.49 -6.31 -6.04
C GLU A 317 -21.19 -5.24 -7.11
N THR A 318 -21.88 -5.31 -8.25
CA THR A 318 -21.80 -4.33 -9.35
C THR A 318 -22.31 -2.93 -8.99
N ASP A 319 -23.06 -2.81 -7.88
CA ASP A 319 -23.70 -1.56 -7.49
C ASP A 319 -22.74 -0.67 -6.69
N PHE A 320 -21.63 -1.23 -6.18
CA PHE A 320 -20.45 -0.50 -5.71
C PHE A 320 -19.55 -0.16 -6.91
N TYR A 321 -19.88 0.92 -7.61
CA TYR A 321 -19.37 1.16 -8.96
C TYR A 321 -18.17 2.13 -8.99
N PRO A 322 -17.01 1.73 -9.52
CA PRO A 322 -15.86 2.63 -9.68
C PRO A 322 -16.14 3.66 -10.79
N ILE A 323 -16.09 4.97 -10.48
CA ILE A 323 -16.22 6.02 -11.50
C ILE A 323 -15.03 5.94 -12.47
N THR A 324 -15.30 5.90 -13.78
CA THR A 324 -14.27 5.63 -14.80
C THR A 324 -13.37 6.84 -15.09
N SER A 325 -13.84 8.07 -14.88
CA SER A 325 -13.05 9.31 -14.91
C SER A 325 -13.92 10.49 -14.43
N LEU A 326 -13.29 11.58 -13.98
CA LEU A 326 -13.95 12.89 -13.86
C LEU A 326 -13.08 13.94 -14.55
N ASN A 327 -13.66 14.80 -15.39
CA ASN A 327 -12.96 15.86 -16.13
C ASN A 327 -11.74 15.37 -16.94
N ASN A 328 -11.80 14.13 -17.45
CA ASN A 328 -10.69 13.43 -18.11
C ASN A 328 -9.44 13.19 -17.21
N TYR A 329 -9.62 13.18 -15.89
CA TYR A 329 -8.62 12.79 -14.89
C TYR A 329 -8.95 11.42 -14.26
N ASN A 330 -7.90 10.70 -13.86
CA ASN A 330 -7.88 9.61 -12.88
C ASN A 330 -6.54 9.59 -12.13
N PRO A 331 -6.47 9.14 -10.87
CA PRO A 331 -5.21 8.91 -10.18
C PRO A 331 -4.47 7.67 -10.72
N LYS A 332 -3.16 7.80 -10.89
CA LYS A 332 -2.21 6.69 -11.13
C LYS A 332 -1.28 6.54 -9.93
N GLY A 333 -1.29 5.36 -9.32
CA GLY A 333 -0.41 5.04 -8.19
C GLY A 333 1.05 4.84 -8.63
N PRO A 334 2.03 4.96 -7.70
CA PRO A 334 3.46 4.95 -8.03
C PRO A 334 4.04 3.55 -8.28
N GLY A 335 3.22 2.50 -8.30
CA GLY A 335 3.65 1.10 -8.50
C GLY A 335 4.13 0.38 -7.22
N PHE A 336 4.02 1.02 -6.05
CA PHE A 336 4.35 0.47 -4.74
C PHE A 336 3.51 1.12 -3.63
N ALA A 337 3.55 0.55 -2.41
CA ALA A 337 2.99 1.17 -1.21
C ALA A 337 3.90 0.90 -0.01
N GLY A 338 4.78 1.86 0.28
CA GLY A 338 5.91 1.73 1.20
C GLY A 338 7.00 0.76 0.70
N THR A 339 8.05 0.60 1.50
CA THR A 339 9.20 -0.26 1.19
C THR A 339 9.57 -1.17 2.37
N LEU A 340 10.45 -2.14 2.14
CA LEU A 340 11.03 -3.00 3.19
C LEU A 340 12.53 -2.74 3.28
N ALA A 341 13.00 -2.27 4.44
CA ALA A 341 14.40 -1.93 4.68
C ALA A 341 15.10 -2.92 5.62
N ILE A 342 16.39 -3.17 5.38
CA ILE A 342 17.25 -4.07 6.17
C ILE A 342 18.37 -3.22 6.80
N PRO A 343 18.44 -3.09 8.14
CA PRO A 343 19.42 -2.22 8.78
C PRO A 343 20.83 -2.79 8.67
N LYS A 344 21.83 -1.91 8.59
CA LYS A 344 23.23 -2.26 8.29
C LYS A 344 23.90 -3.16 9.35
N LYS A 345 23.34 -3.20 10.57
CA LYS A 345 23.72 -4.14 11.65
C LYS A 345 23.41 -5.60 11.35
N VAL A 346 22.53 -5.90 10.39
CA VAL A 346 22.31 -7.26 9.88
C VAL A 346 23.55 -7.71 9.08
N PRO A 347 24.23 -8.82 9.42
CA PRO A 347 25.38 -9.30 8.66
C PRO A 347 25.03 -9.62 7.20
N GLU A 348 25.95 -9.41 6.26
CA GLU A 348 25.69 -9.53 4.82
C GLU A 348 25.09 -10.89 4.42
N ALA A 349 25.58 -11.98 5.03
CA ALA A 349 25.04 -13.33 4.81
C ALA A 349 23.57 -13.43 5.25
N LYS A 350 23.19 -12.84 6.38
CA LYS A 350 21.78 -12.78 6.83
C LYS A 350 20.96 -11.87 5.93
N MET A 351 21.49 -10.72 5.51
CA MET A 351 20.84 -9.81 4.55
C MET A 351 20.51 -10.54 3.24
N LYS A 352 21.46 -11.29 2.66
CA LYS A 352 21.24 -12.11 1.45
C LYS A 352 20.17 -13.19 1.63
N ARG A 353 20.07 -13.79 2.82
CA ARG A 353 18.98 -14.74 3.15
C ARG A 353 17.62 -14.03 3.31
N ILE A 354 17.58 -12.83 3.88
CA ILE A 354 16.36 -12.01 3.97
C ILE A 354 15.89 -11.59 2.57
N LEU A 355 16.80 -11.15 1.68
CA LEU A 355 16.47 -10.91 0.27
C LEU A 355 15.91 -12.17 -0.39
N LYS A 356 16.46 -13.36 -0.12
CA LYS A 356 15.90 -14.61 -0.66
C LYS A 356 14.51 -14.93 -0.10
N LEU A 357 14.25 -14.62 1.17
CA LEU A 357 12.94 -14.79 1.79
C LEU A 357 11.88 -13.86 1.16
N VAL A 358 12.21 -12.59 0.92
CA VAL A 358 11.29 -11.65 0.24
C VAL A 358 11.09 -12.03 -1.23
N ASP A 359 12.15 -12.48 -1.92
CA ASP A 359 12.07 -13.06 -3.28
C ASP A 359 11.13 -14.29 -3.32
N THR A 360 11.22 -15.18 -2.33
CA THR A 360 10.37 -16.38 -2.23
C THR A 360 8.92 -16.06 -1.82
N TRP A 361 8.67 -15.01 -1.03
CA TRP A 361 7.30 -14.52 -0.77
C TRP A 361 6.54 -14.11 -2.04
N MET A 362 7.27 -13.70 -3.08
CA MET A 362 6.69 -13.33 -4.37
C MET A 362 6.43 -14.54 -5.30
N ASN A 363 6.73 -15.77 -4.88
CA ASN A 363 6.29 -16.96 -5.60
C ASN A 363 4.77 -17.13 -5.46
N ASP A 364 4.12 -17.60 -6.52
CA ASP A 364 2.67 -17.66 -6.58
C ASP A 364 2.12 -18.72 -5.60
N ASP A 365 2.83 -19.83 -5.37
CA ASP A 365 2.46 -20.84 -4.37
C ASP A 365 2.51 -20.32 -2.93
N VAL A 366 3.53 -19.51 -2.59
CA VAL A 366 3.68 -18.88 -1.27
C VAL A 366 2.64 -17.77 -1.06
N PHE A 367 2.43 -16.92 -2.06
CA PHE A 367 1.37 -15.89 -2.02
C PHE A 367 -0.02 -16.53 -1.90
N ASN A 368 -0.25 -17.67 -2.57
CA ASN A 368 -1.50 -18.41 -2.49
C ASN A 368 -1.84 -18.92 -1.08
N ILE A 369 -0.86 -19.07 -0.17
CA ILE A 369 -1.10 -19.50 1.22
C ILE A 369 -1.98 -18.47 1.94
N GLN A 370 -1.69 -17.17 1.82
CA GLN A 370 -2.51 -16.14 2.46
C GLN A 370 -3.76 -15.77 1.64
N THR A 371 -3.69 -15.90 0.31
CA THR A 371 -4.82 -15.62 -0.60
C THR A 371 -5.94 -16.65 -0.52
N TYR A 372 -5.63 -17.94 -0.33
CA TYR A 372 -6.62 -19.02 -0.35
C TYR A 372 -6.67 -19.85 0.95
N GLY A 373 -5.68 -19.73 1.84
CA GLY A 373 -5.53 -20.63 2.97
C GLY A 373 -5.34 -22.09 2.53
N PHE A 374 -5.99 -23.01 3.26
CA PHE A 374 -5.88 -24.46 3.08
C PHE A 374 -7.16 -25.07 2.51
N GLU A 375 -7.03 -26.06 1.63
CA GLU A 375 -8.19 -26.79 1.09
C GLU A 375 -8.95 -27.53 2.22
N GLY A 376 -10.28 -27.64 2.08
CA GLY A 376 -11.18 -28.20 3.09
C GLY A 376 -11.36 -27.34 4.34
N THR A 377 -10.45 -26.40 4.61
CA THR A 377 -10.53 -25.46 5.74
C THR A 377 -11.02 -24.09 5.29
N HIS A 378 -10.37 -23.51 4.28
CA HIS A 378 -10.54 -22.15 3.80
C HIS A 378 -11.08 -22.08 2.36
N HIS A 379 -10.86 -23.12 1.56
CA HIS A 379 -11.39 -23.19 0.20
C HIS A 379 -11.77 -24.62 -0.20
N THR A 380 -12.56 -24.73 -1.26
CA THR A 380 -12.83 -25.98 -1.98
C THR A 380 -12.50 -25.79 -3.45
N VAL A 381 -12.07 -26.84 -4.14
CA VAL A 381 -11.95 -26.81 -5.61
C VAL A 381 -13.27 -27.27 -6.23
N LYS A 382 -13.84 -26.46 -7.13
CA LYS A 382 -15.02 -26.79 -7.95
C LYS A 382 -14.70 -26.44 -9.39
N ASP A 383 -14.83 -27.41 -10.30
CA ASP A 383 -14.57 -27.23 -11.73
C ASP A 383 -13.17 -26.61 -12.04
N GLY A 384 -12.17 -26.97 -11.21
CA GLY A 384 -10.81 -26.44 -11.27
C GLY A 384 -10.61 -25.06 -10.61
N VAL A 385 -11.67 -24.38 -10.19
CA VAL A 385 -11.65 -23.07 -9.54
C VAL A 385 -11.66 -23.22 -8.02
N LYS A 386 -10.81 -22.45 -7.33
CA LYS A 386 -10.80 -22.36 -5.86
C LYS A 386 -11.91 -21.41 -5.38
N VAL A 387 -12.92 -21.96 -4.70
CA VAL A 387 -13.98 -21.20 -4.04
C VAL A 387 -13.62 -21.02 -2.56
N VAL A 388 -13.37 -19.77 -2.14
CA VAL A 388 -12.88 -19.41 -0.80
C VAL A 388 -14.02 -19.03 0.14
N ASP A 389 -13.98 -19.55 1.36
CA ASP A 389 -14.72 -19.01 2.51
C ASP A 389 -13.99 -17.76 3.01
N SER A 390 -14.39 -16.61 2.47
CA SER A 390 -13.76 -15.32 2.76
C SER A 390 -13.93 -14.90 4.22
N LYS A 391 -15.03 -15.27 4.88
CA LYS A 391 -15.21 -15.02 6.31
C LYS A 391 -14.20 -15.83 7.12
N LYS A 392 -14.10 -17.14 6.89
CA LYS A 392 -13.21 -17.99 7.67
C LYS A 392 -11.73 -17.65 7.44
N LEU A 393 -11.35 -17.30 6.21
CA LEU A 393 -9.99 -16.81 5.92
C LEU A 393 -9.68 -15.47 6.62
N GLN A 394 -10.69 -14.62 6.82
CA GLN A 394 -10.57 -13.39 7.59
C GLN A 394 -10.50 -13.66 9.11
N ASP A 395 -11.30 -14.59 9.63
CA ASP A 395 -11.29 -15.00 11.04
C ASP A 395 -9.94 -15.65 11.43
N ASP A 396 -9.32 -16.44 10.53
CA ASP A 396 -7.99 -17.05 10.69
C ASP A 396 -6.82 -16.08 10.33
N ASN A 397 -7.09 -14.77 10.24
CA ASN A 397 -6.11 -13.69 9.95
C ASN A 397 -5.34 -13.77 8.62
N GLY A 398 -5.81 -14.53 7.62
CA GLY A 398 -5.16 -14.63 6.30
C GLY A 398 -4.78 -13.28 5.66
N PRO A 399 -5.68 -12.28 5.61
CA PRO A 399 -5.41 -10.96 5.02
C PRO A 399 -4.31 -10.12 5.68
N ASP A 400 -3.86 -10.45 6.91
CA ASP A 400 -2.76 -9.73 7.56
C ASP A 400 -1.44 -9.98 6.83
N PHE A 401 -1.22 -11.23 6.37
CA PHE A 401 0.01 -11.64 5.70
C PHE A 401 0.23 -10.94 4.35
N ASN A 402 -0.82 -10.40 3.73
CA ASN A 402 -0.77 -9.50 2.57
C ASN A 402 0.09 -8.23 2.81
N GLN A 403 0.41 -7.89 4.07
CA GLN A 403 1.31 -6.77 4.35
C GLN A 403 2.80 -7.12 4.17
N ILE A 404 3.16 -8.41 4.14
CA ILE A 404 4.53 -8.91 3.94
C ILE A 404 4.66 -9.82 2.71
N VAL A 405 3.78 -10.81 2.54
CA VAL A 405 3.74 -11.71 1.38
C VAL A 405 2.88 -11.07 0.29
N TYR A 406 3.48 -10.71 -0.85
CA TYR A 406 2.80 -9.95 -1.90
C TYR A 406 3.27 -10.35 -3.30
N VAL A 407 2.37 -10.35 -4.30
CA VAL A 407 2.68 -10.61 -5.71
C VAL A 407 2.28 -9.42 -6.59
N ALA A 408 3.03 -9.19 -7.66
CA ALA A 408 2.75 -8.12 -8.63
C ALA A 408 1.69 -8.54 -9.67
N ASP A 409 0.48 -8.90 -9.21
CA ASP A 409 -0.69 -9.02 -10.08
C ASP A 409 -1.22 -7.61 -10.41
N PRO A 410 -1.30 -7.19 -11.69
CA PRO A 410 -1.77 -5.86 -12.08
C PRO A 410 -3.24 -5.60 -11.73
N TYR A 411 -4.07 -6.61 -11.48
CA TYR A 411 -5.48 -6.44 -11.10
C TYR A 411 -5.74 -6.64 -9.60
N ALA A 412 -4.69 -6.80 -8.78
CA ALA A 412 -4.80 -7.05 -7.34
C ALA A 412 -5.49 -5.92 -6.54
N SER A 413 -5.47 -4.68 -7.06
CA SER A 413 -6.19 -3.53 -6.48
C SER A 413 -7.68 -3.52 -6.80
N SER A 414 -8.09 -4.10 -7.94
CA SER A 414 -9.47 -4.04 -8.44
C SER A 414 -10.25 -5.32 -8.22
N THR A 415 -9.67 -6.46 -8.57
CA THR A 415 -10.35 -7.76 -8.55
C THR A 415 -10.09 -8.54 -7.27
N LYS A 416 -10.94 -9.52 -6.96
CA LYS A 416 -10.71 -10.52 -5.92
C LYS A 416 -11.29 -11.86 -6.35
N ILE A 417 -10.62 -12.93 -5.96
CA ILE A 417 -11.02 -14.34 -6.18
C ILE A 417 -12.42 -14.69 -5.62
N PHE A 418 -12.92 -13.89 -4.68
CA PHE A 418 -14.19 -14.07 -3.98
C PHE A 418 -15.27 -13.07 -4.42
N PHE A 419 -15.01 -12.23 -5.43
CA PHE A 419 -16.07 -11.49 -6.13
C PHE A 419 -16.69 -12.37 -7.23
N GLN A 420 -17.94 -12.09 -7.58
CA GLN A 420 -18.61 -12.70 -8.72
C GLN A 420 -17.86 -12.41 -10.03
N LYS A 421 -18.03 -13.30 -11.03
CA LYS A 421 -17.34 -13.17 -12.33
C LYS A 421 -17.68 -11.83 -13.01
N GLU A 422 -18.95 -11.46 -13.03
CA GLU A 422 -19.43 -10.20 -13.61
C GLU A 422 -18.82 -8.97 -12.93
N THR A 423 -18.68 -8.98 -11.60
CA THR A 423 -17.98 -7.94 -10.82
C THR A 423 -16.52 -7.83 -11.23
N ASN A 424 -15.82 -8.96 -11.30
CA ASN A 424 -14.40 -9.00 -11.68
C ASN A 424 -14.18 -8.54 -13.13
N ASP A 425 -15.05 -8.91 -14.07
CA ASP A 425 -14.97 -8.49 -15.47
C ASP A 425 -15.30 -6.99 -15.62
N LEU A 426 -16.29 -6.47 -14.87
CA LEU A 426 -16.59 -5.03 -14.78
C LEU A 426 -15.39 -4.25 -14.23
N TYR A 427 -14.82 -4.69 -13.11
CA TYR A 427 -13.73 -3.98 -12.44
C TYR A 427 -12.42 -4.03 -13.25
N LYS A 428 -12.14 -5.12 -13.97
CA LYS A 428 -11.06 -5.17 -14.98
C LYS A 428 -11.29 -4.11 -16.07
N LYS A 429 -12.47 -4.12 -16.70
CA LYS A 429 -12.80 -3.16 -17.76
C LYS A 429 -12.67 -1.71 -17.28
N VAL A 430 -13.18 -1.36 -16.10
CA VAL A 430 -13.05 0.01 -15.58
C VAL A 430 -11.61 0.36 -15.23
N GLN A 431 -10.80 -0.58 -14.73
CA GLN A 431 -9.36 -0.36 -14.58
C GLN A 431 -8.70 -0.08 -15.93
N ASP A 432 -8.97 -0.90 -16.95
CA ASP A 432 -8.43 -0.76 -18.31
C ASP A 432 -8.84 0.57 -18.96
N ASP A 433 -10.09 0.99 -18.76
CA ASP A 433 -10.60 2.29 -19.20
C ASP A 433 -9.92 3.45 -18.43
N ARG A 434 -9.74 3.36 -17.11
CA ARG A 434 -9.03 4.36 -16.28
C ARG A 434 -7.57 4.56 -16.72
N THR A 435 -6.89 3.53 -17.24
CA THR A 435 -5.47 3.66 -17.66
C THR A 435 -5.26 4.76 -18.70
N LYS A 436 -6.25 5.01 -19.55
CA LYS A 436 -6.19 5.87 -20.76
C LYS A 436 -5.98 7.35 -20.43
N ASN A 437 -6.31 7.76 -19.22
CA ASN A 437 -6.16 9.14 -18.71
C ASN A 437 -5.72 9.17 -17.23
N SER A 438 -4.97 8.16 -16.80
CA SER A 438 -4.42 8.06 -15.44
C SER A 438 -3.17 8.95 -15.27
N VAL A 439 -3.19 9.84 -14.29
CA VAL A 439 -2.15 10.85 -14.01
C VAL A 439 -1.32 10.42 -12.81
N ALA A 440 0.00 10.28 -13.02
CA ALA A 440 0.96 10.00 -11.95
C ALA A 440 1.27 11.28 -11.16
N ASP A 441 1.46 11.14 -9.83
CA ASP A 441 2.06 12.20 -9.04
C ASP A 441 3.52 12.39 -9.49
N THR A 442 3.82 13.60 -9.98
CA THR A 442 5.12 13.95 -10.55
C THR A 442 6.21 14.18 -9.50
N SER A 443 5.82 14.39 -8.23
CA SER A 443 6.70 14.72 -7.11
C SER A 443 7.22 13.52 -6.31
N ILE A 444 6.55 12.36 -6.39
CA ILE A 444 7.01 11.10 -5.76
C ILE A 444 8.47 10.84 -6.12
N GLY A 445 9.32 10.52 -5.14
CA GLY A 445 10.74 10.25 -5.38
C GLY A 445 11.62 11.46 -5.73
N LEU A 446 11.08 12.68 -5.75
CA LEU A 446 11.90 13.90 -5.79
C LEU A 446 12.41 14.25 -4.39
N PHE A 447 13.40 15.15 -4.34
CA PHE A 447 14.02 15.62 -3.10
C PHE A 447 14.32 17.11 -3.18
N SER A 448 13.90 17.84 -2.15
CA SER A 448 14.20 19.26 -1.93
C SER A 448 14.59 19.42 -0.47
N PRO A 449 15.82 19.88 -0.16
CA PRO A 449 16.23 20.18 1.21
C PRO A 449 15.29 21.17 1.91
N THR A 450 14.73 22.13 1.17
CA THR A 450 13.75 23.09 1.70
C THR A 450 12.42 22.41 2.03
N ALA A 451 11.93 21.52 1.15
CA ALA A 451 10.71 20.76 1.41
C ALA A 451 10.81 19.91 2.69
N GLN A 452 11.94 19.24 2.91
CA GLN A 452 12.13 18.37 4.07
C GLN A 452 12.04 19.10 5.43
N GLN A 453 12.14 20.43 5.44
CA GLN A 453 11.98 21.27 6.63
C GLN A 453 10.67 22.07 6.63
N PHE A 454 10.30 22.68 5.51
CA PHE A 454 9.20 23.66 5.42
C PHE A 454 7.87 23.06 4.96
N LEU A 455 7.88 22.00 4.15
CA LEU A 455 6.66 21.44 3.53
C LEU A 455 5.61 20.96 4.56
N PRO A 456 5.95 20.29 5.68
CA PRO A 456 4.94 19.76 6.60
C PRO A 456 4.12 20.87 7.27
N GLU A 457 4.76 21.96 7.70
CA GLU A 457 4.06 23.11 8.29
C GLU A 457 3.28 23.89 7.21
N PHE A 458 3.86 24.04 6.01
CA PHE A 458 3.18 24.68 4.88
C PHE A 458 1.90 23.92 4.48
N GLN A 459 1.96 22.60 4.31
CA GLN A 459 0.80 21.75 4.00
C GLN A 459 -0.28 21.84 5.07
N LYS A 460 0.10 21.79 6.37
CA LYS A 460 -0.86 22.01 7.46
C LYS A 460 -1.53 23.38 7.38
N ASN A 461 -0.76 24.45 7.16
CA ASN A 461 -1.31 25.81 7.08
C ASN A 461 -2.24 25.99 5.86
N VAL A 462 -1.93 25.36 4.73
CA VAL A 462 -2.83 25.25 3.56
C VAL A 462 -4.11 24.52 3.95
N GLN A 463 -4.01 23.35 4.58
CA GLN A 463 -5.13 22.48 4.92
C GLN A 463 -6.08 23.10 5.97
N ASP A 464 -5.51 23.74 7.00
CA ASP A 464 -6.25 24.50 8.01
C ASP A 464 -7.04 25.65 7.37
N LEU A 465 -6.51 26.29 6.32
CA LEU A 465 -7.23 27.34 5.59
C LEU A 465 -8.32 26.76 4.67
N LYS A 466 -8.05 25.70 3.91
CA LYS A 466 -9.06 25.01 3.08
C LYS A 466 -10.26 24.59 3.93
N THR A 467 -10.03 23.94 5.06
CA THR A 467 -11.08 23.50 5.99
C THR A 467 -11.92 24.67 6.50
N LYS A 468 -11.30 25.82 6.86
CA LYS A 468 -12.02 27.05 7.27
C LYS A 468 -12.83 27.67 6.13
N VAL A 469 -12.33 27.64 4.90
CA VAL A 469 -13.07 28.09 3.70
C VAL A 469 -14.28 27.20 3.43
N LEU A 470 -14.17 25.88 3.61
CA LEU A 470 -15.30 24.96 3.44
C LEU A 470 -16.36 25.10 4.53
N LEU A 471 -15.94 25.20 5.79
CA LEU A 471 -16.83 25.46 6.95
C LEU A 471 -17.45 26.86 6.94
N GLY A 472 -17.07 27.72 6.00
CA GLY A 472 -17.58 29.10 5.90
C GLY A 472 -17.07 30.06 6.97
N THR A 473 -16.18 29.62 7.86
CA THR A 473 -15.64 30.44 8.97
C THR A 473 -14.68 31.54 8.49
N VAL A 474 -14.21 31.46 7.24
CA VAL A 474 -13.57 32.57 6.51
C VAL A 474 -14.20 32.72 5.12
N PRO A 475 -14.15 33.93 4.51
CA PRO A 475 -14.55 34.13 3.11
C PRO A 475 -13.55 33.50 2.13
N MET A 476 -13.97 33.28 0.88
CA MET A 476 -13.08 32.80 -0.18
C MET A 476 -11.91 33.77 -0.48
N THR A 477 -12.06 35.07 -0.20
CA THR A 477 -10.97 36.04 -0.37
C THR A 477 -9.76 35.75 0.51
N ALA A 478 -9.94 35.10 1.67
CA ALA A 478 -8.84 34.67 2.52
C ALA A 478 -7.95 33.61 1.83
N TRP A 479 -8.51 32.83 0.90
CA TRP A 479 -7.75 31.93 0.03
C TRP A 479 -6.97 32.72 -1.04
N ASP A 480 -7.62 33.68 -1.71
CA ASP A 480 -6.98 34.54 -2.71
C ASP A 480 -5.78 35.31 -2.12
N GLU A 481 -5.97 35.91 -0.93
CA GLU A 481 -4.94 36.64 -0.18
C GLU A 481 -3.77 35.72 0.24
N TYR A 482 -4.08 34.51 0.73
CA TYR A 482 -3.06 33.52 1.09
C TYR A 482 -2.25 33.06 -0.13
N VAL A 483 -2.90 32.74 -1.24
CA VAL A 483 -2.24 32.32 -2.49
C VAL A 483 -1.39 33.45 -3.06
N ALA A 484 -1.87 34.71 -3.05
CA ALA A 484 -1.11 35.87 -3.50
C ALA A 484 0.15 36.11 -2.65
N LYS A 485 0.06 35.92 -1.33
CA LYS A 485 1.21 35.96 -0.41
C LYS A 485 2.18 34.82 -0.68
N MET A 486 1.72 33.58 -0.60
CA MET A 486 2.61 32.40 -0.57
C MET A 486 3.27 32.10 -1.92
N LYS A 487 2.70 32.53 -3.06
CA LYS A 487 3.38 32.51 -4.36
C LYS A 487 4.72 33.27 -4.38
N ASN A 488 4.92 34.21 -3.46
CA ASN A 488 6.12 35.03 -3.34
C ASN A 488 6.95 34.70 -2.08
N ASP A 489 6.60 33.65 -1.32
CA ASP A 489 7.36 33.26 -0.12
C ASP A 489 8.73 32.66 -0.53
N PRO A 490 9.85 33.10 0.09
CA PRO A 490 11.18 32.65 -0.30
C PRO A 490 11.40 31.13 -0.20
N ASN A 491 10.79 30.47 0.79
CA ASN A 491 10.91 29.02 0.97
C ASN A 491 10.08 28.28 -0.09
N VAL A 492 8.87 28.77 -0.38
CA VAL A 492 8.02 28.24 -1.46
C VAL A 492 8.70 28.34 -2.82
N VAL A 493 9.27 29.50 -3.16
CA VAL A 493 9.98 29.73 -4.43
C VAL A 493 11.22 28.84 -4.52
N LYS A 494 12.05 28.78 -3.46
CA LYS A 494 13.24 27.92 -3.40
C LYS A 494 12.92 26.44 -3.50
N MET A 495 11.88 25.98 -2.79
CA MET A 495 11.39 24.60 -2.84
C MET A 495 10.87 24.24 -4.24
N SER A 496 10.15 25.15 -4.91
CA SER A 496 9.66 24.93 -6.27
C SER A 496 10.82 24.82 -7.28
N GLN A 497 11.88 25.60 -7.11
CA GLN A 497 13.11 25.47 -7.90
C GLN A 497 13.82 24.14 -7.62
N GLU A 498 14.08 23.79 -6.35
CA GLU A 498 14.73 22.53 -5.97
C GLU A 498 13.97 21.29 -6.50
N MET A 499 12.63 21.31 -6.45
CA MET A 499 11.80 20.25 -7.01
C MET A 499 11.83 20.22 -8.55
N THR A 500 11.96 21.38 -9.21
CA THR A 500 12.16 21.47 -10.67
C THR A 500 13.52 20.89 -11.08
N ASP A 501 14.57 21.20 -10.34
CA ASP A 501 15.93 20.71 -10.60
C ASP A 501 16.02 19.19 -10.35
N ALA A 502 15.38 18.69 -9.29
CA ALA A 502 15.24 17.25 -9.03
C ALA A 502 14.46 16.54 -10.14
N TYR A 503 13.37 17.15 -10.64
CA TYR A 503 12.59 16.62 -11.76
C TYR A 503 13.44 16.52 -13.04
N ASN A 504 14.18 17.57 -13.39
CA ASN A 504 15.03 17.60 -14.58
C ASN A 504 16.20 16.59 -14.48
N LYS A 505 16.89 16.54 -13.33
CA LYS A 505 17.94 15.53 -13.04
C LYS A 505 17.41 14.11 -13.24
N ARG A 506 16.19 13.80 -12.77
CA ARG A 506 15.57 12.48 -12.95
C ARG A 506 15.13 12.22 -14.39
N ALA A 507 14.70 13.26 -15.11
CA ALA A 507 14.31 13.18 -16.52
C ALA A 507 15.50 13.09 -17.50
N GLY A 508 16.75 13.24 -17.02
CA GLY A 508 17.94 13.29 -17.86
C GLY A 508 18.06 14.58 -18.67
N LYS A 509 17.63 15.71 -18.09
CA LYS A 509 17.63 17.05 -18.68
C LYS A 509 18.59 17.98 -17.94
#